data_AF-A0A940H6P4-F1
#
_entry.id   AF-A0A940H6P4-F1
#
_cell.length_a   1.000
_cell.length_b   1.000
_cell.length_c   1.000
_cell.angle_alpha   90.00
_cell.angle_beta   90.00
_cell.angle_gamma   90.00
#
_symmetry.space_group_name_H-M   'P 1'
#
loop_
_entity.id
_entity.type
_entity.pdbx_description
1 polymer ?
#
loop_
_entity_poly.entity_id
_entity_poly.type
_entity_poly.pdbx_seq_one_letter_code
_entity_poly.pdbx_strand_id
1 'polypeptide(L)' 'MPYVAFVLLVAAPALAAPHSGTAGARTMPELSDIALFACAAAAVWFVRSRLRARFRARREVEGED' A
#
# COMPACT_ATOMS: atom_id res chain seq x y z
N MET A 1 -17.18 -0.66 5.65
CA MET A 1 -16.88 -0.56 7.09
C MET A 1 -15.72 0.42 7.32
N PRO A 2 -15.95 1.73 7.15
CA PRO A 2 -14.89 2.76 7.24
C PRO A 2 -14.36 2.96 8.66
N TYR A 3 -15.15 2.56 9.67
CA TYR A 3 -14.83 2.73 11.07
C TYR A 3 -13.62 1.92 11.53
N VAL A 4 -13.34 0.77 10.91
CA VAL A 4 -12.17 -0.05 11.26
C VAL A 4 -10.87 0.68 10.92
N ALA A 5 -10.83 1.37 9.77
CA ALA A 5 -9.66 2.16 9.38
C ALA A 5 -9.46 3.37 10.29
N PHE A 6 -10.55 4.02 10.70
CA PHE A 6 -10.50 5.15 11.65
C PHE A 6 -10.00 4.70 13.03
N VAL A 7 -10.48 3.56 13.53
CA VAL A 7 -10.03 2.98 14.81
C VAL A 7 -8.55 2.60 14.76
N LEU A 8 -8.09 1.98 13.67
CA LEU A 8 -6.66 1.65 13.51
C LEU A 8 -5.77 2.89 13.45
N LEU A 9 -6.23 3.96 12.81
CA LEU A 9 -5.48 5.21 12.70
C LEU A 9 -5.30 5.91 14.06
N VAL A 10 -6.31 5.85 14.92
CA VAL A 10 -6.25 6.42 16.28
C VAL A 10 -5.49 5.52 17.25
N ALA A 11 -5.60 4.20 17.12
CA ALA A 11 -4.95 3.25 18.02
C ALA A 11 -3.44 3.07 17.74
N ALA A 12 -2.99 3.27 16.49
CA ALA A 12 -1.60 3.07 16.09
C ALA A 12 -0.55 3.89 16.89
N PRO A 13 -0.72 5.20 17.16
CA PRO A 13 0.28 5.95 17.92
C PRO A 13 0.35 5.53 19.39
N ALA A 14 -0.73 4.99 19.97
CA ALA A 14 -0.74 4.52 21.35
C ALA A 14 0.04 3.20 21.54
N LEU A 15 0.30 2.47 20.46
CA LEU A 15 1.10 1.24 20.42
C LEU A 15 2.54 1.48 19.94
N ALA A 16 2.93 2.73 19.68
CA ALA A 16 4.28 3.05 19.25
C ALA A 16 5.27 2.81 20.41
N ALA A 17 6.16 1.83 20.23
CA ALA A 17 7.25 1.55 21.17
C ALA A 17 8.18 2.77 21.30
N PRO A 18 8.85 2.97 22.46
CA PRO A 18 9.78 4.09 22.65
C PRO A 18 10.91 4.01 21.63
N HIS A 19 11.04 5.00 20.75
CA HIS A 19 12.16 5.08 19.83
C HIS A 19 13.38 5.66 20.56
N SER A 20 14.49 4.91 20.58
CA SER A 20 15.80 5.39 21.02
C SER A 20 16.19 6.59 20.15
N GLY A 21 16.16 7.81 20.69
CA GLY A 21 16.41 9.07 19.98
C GLY A 21 17.84 9.27 19.45
N THR A 22 18.52 8.18 19.09
CA THR A 22 19.83 8.17 18.46
C THR A 22 19.64 8.28 16.96
N ALA A 23 19.91 9.46 16.38
CA ALA A 23 19.96 9.62 14.93
C ALA A 23 21.10 8.74 14.37
N GLY A 24 20.75 7.55 13.86
CA GLY A 24 21.69 6.67 13.18
C GLY A 24 22.24 7.38 11.95
N ALA A 25 23.55 7.43 11.79
CA ALA A 25 24.19 7.98 10.60
C ALA A 25 23.73 7.16 9.37
N ARG A 26 22.83 7.71 8.57
CA ARG A 26 22.26 7.05 7.38
C ARG A 26 23.29 6.99 6.27
N THR A 27 23.92 5.84 6.10
CA THR A 27 24.83 5.56 4.99
C THR A 27 24.39 4.33 4.20
N MET A 28 23.10 4.22 3.83
CA MET A 28 22.55 3.34 2.79
C MET A 28 21.02 3.52 2.67
N PRO A 29 20.39 3.20 1.52
CA PRO A 29 18.94 3.01 1.46
C PRO A 29 18.57 1.94 2.48
N GLU A 30 17.77 2.28 3.48
CA GLU A 30 17.43 1.31 4.51
C GLU A 30 16.52 0.23 3.91
N LEU A 31 16.62 -0.99 4.44
CA LEU A 31 15.71 -2.10 4.08
C LEU A 31 14.22 -1.70 4.22
N SER A 32 13.93 -0.79 5.16
CA SER A 32 12.63 -0.15 5.36
C SER A 32 12.16 0.65 4.13
N ASP A 33 13.04 1.42 3.49
CA ASP A 33 12.70 2.22 2.30
C ASP A 33 12.34 1.32 1.12
N ILE A 34 13.07 0.22 0.94
CA ILE A 34 12.78 -0.80 -0.08
C ILE A 34 11.42 -1.46 0.20
N ALA A 35 11.16 -1.81 1.45
CA ALA A 35 9.89 -2.41 1.85
C ALA A 35 8.71 -1.46 1.61
N LEU A 36 8.86 -0.17 1.94
CA LEU A 36 7.85 0.85 1.69
C LEU A 36 7.59 1.04 0.19
N PHE A 37 8.66 1.12 -0.61
CA PHE A 37 8.56 1.23 -2.06
C PHE A 37 7.86 0.01 -2.68
N ALA A 38 8.26 -1.20 -2.29
CA ALA A 38 7.66 -2.44 -2.77
C ALA A 38 6.18 -2.54 -2.38
N CYS A 39 5.83 -2.15 -1.15
CA CYS A 39 4.45 -2.12 -0.68
C CYS A 39 3.59 -1.16 -1.52
N ALA A 40 4.08 0.06 -1.76
CA ALA A 40 3.40 1.05 -2.59
C ALA A 40 3.24 0.56 -4.04
N ALA A 41 4.30 0.01 -4.64
CA ALA A 41 4.25 -0.53 -6.00
C ALA A 41 3.25 -1.70 -6.12
N ALA A 42 3.22 -2.59 -5.13
CA ALA A 42 2.28 -3.70 -5.08
C ALA A 42 0.82 -3.21 -4.97
N ALA A 43 0.55 -2.21 -4.15
CA ALA A 43 -0.79 -1.62 -4.02
C ALA A 43 -1.25 -1.00 -5.35
N VAL A 44 -0.41 -0.20 -6.00
CA VAL A 44 -0.70 0.42 -7.31
C VAL A 44 -0.93 -0.64 -8.38
N TRP A 45 -0.06 -1.65 -8.44
CA TRP A 45 -0.18 -2.76 -9.38
C TRP A 45 -1.48 -3.53 -9.18
N PHE A 46 -1.86 -3.83 -7.94
CA PHE A 46 -3.07 -4.58 -7.62
C PHE A 46 -4.33 -3.84 -8.07
N VAL A 47 -4.45 -2.55 -7.76
CA VAL A 47 -5.57 -1.71 -8.18
C VAL A 47 -5.64 -1.63 -9.71
N ARG A 48 -4.50 -1.37 -10.36
CA ARG A 48 -4.41 -1.32 -11.83
C ARG A 48 -4.80 -2.65 -12.47
N SER A 49 -4.37 -3.77 -11.90
CA SER A 49 -4.70 -5.13 -12.38
C SER A 49 -6.22 -5.38 -12.32
N ARG A 50 -6.86 -5.06 -11.19
CA ARG A 50 -8.30 -5.19 -11.01
C ARG A 50 -9.10 -4.28 -11.95
N LEU A 51 -8.69 -3.03 -12.13
CA LEU A 51 -9.33 -2.12 -13.08
C LEU A 51 -9.20 -2.63 -14.52
N ARG A 52 -7.99 -3.02 -14.94
CA ARG A 52 -7.76 -3.57 -16.29
C ARG A 52 -8.54 -4.86 -16.54
N ALA A 53 -8.70 -5.72 -15.54
CA ALA A 53 -9.54 -6.92 -15.66
C ALA A 53 -11.00 -6.59 -15.99
N ARG A 54 -11.55 -5.52 -15.40
CA ARG A 54 -12.91 -5.05 -15.68
C ARG A 54 -13.07 -4.49 -17.10
N PHE A 55 -12.03 -3.83 -17.62
CA PHE A 55 -12.06 -3.29 -18.98
C PHE A 55 -11.92 -4.37 -20.05
N ARG A 56 -11.17 -5.46 -19.79
CA ARG A 56 -11.10 -6.60 -20.72
C ARG A 56 -12.45 -7.30 -20.88
N ALA A 57 -13.13 -7.56 -19.76
CA ALA A 57 -14.47 -8.15 -19.78
C ALA A 57 -15.48 -7.32 -20.59
N ARG A 58 -15.35 -5.98 -20.62
CA ARG A 58 -16.21 -5.12 -21.45
C ARG A 58 -15.90 -5.23 -22.95
N ARG A 59 -14.62 -5.41 -23.31
CA ARG A 59 -14.23 -5.57 -24.72
C ARG A 59 -14.63 -6.92 -25.32
N GLU A 60 -14.72 -7.96 -24.51
CA GLU A 60 -15.21 -9.27 -24.94
C GLU A 60 -16.72 -9.23 -25.22
N VAL A 61 -17.49 -8.47 -24.44
CA VAL A 61 -18.94 -8.29 -24.66
C VAL A 61 -19.24 -7.47 -25.92
N GLU A 62 -18.41 -6.47 -26.25
CA GLU A 62 -18.60 -5.60 -27.43
C GLU A 62 -18.02 -6.21 -28.73
N GLY A 63 -17.35 -7.37 -28.65
CA GLY A 63 -16.79 -8.08 -29.81
C GLY A 63 -17.58 -9.31 -30.26
N GLU A 64 -18.70 -9.62 -29.60
CA GLU A 64 -19.65 -10.71 -29.92
C GLU A 64 -20.88 -10.16 -30.70
N ASP A 65 -20.74 -8.96 -31.28
CA ASP A 65 -21.74 -8.30 -32.13
C ASP A 65 -21.35 -8.36 -33.62
#